data_AF-A0A3C0TWU2-F1
#
_entry.id   AF-A0A3C0TWU2-F1
#
_cell.length_a   1.000
_cell.length_b   1.000
_cell.length_c   1.000
_cell.angle_alpha   90.00
_cell.angle_beta   90.00
_cell.angle_gamma   90.00
#
_symmetry.space_group_name_H-M   'P 1'
#
loop_
_entity.id
_entity.type
_entity.pdbx_description
1 polymer ?
#
loop_
_entity_poly.entity_id
_entity_poly.type
_entity_poly.pdbx_seq_one_letter_code
_entity_poly.pdbx_strand_id
1 'polypeptide(L)'
;MPLWIPLTIAAAFLQNLRTTLQKRLSAELSAAAATYVRFSFGLPVAALYVAALAYGGDISLPQPHVEFLFYCLTGGLAQILGTLLTVALFAYRNFAIGSAYAKTETVQTALFGLIVLGDRLT
;
A
#
# COMPACT_ATOMS: atom_id res chain seq x y z
N MET A 1 -25.19 -9.08 -6.35
CA MET A 1 -23.90 -9.71 -6.04
C MET A 1 -23.24 -8.91 -4.93
N PRO A 2 -22.58 -9.53 -3.94
CA PRO A 2 -21.95 -8.77 -2.88
C PRO A 2 -20.84 -7.87 -3.45
N LEU A 3 -20.84 -6.60 -3.06
CA LEU A 3 -20.04 -5.52 -3.65
C LEU A 3 -18.52 -5.82 -3.65
N TRP A 4 -18.06 -6.65 -2.70
CA TRP A 4 -16.66 -7.06 -2.61
C TRP A 4 -16.19 -7.84 -3.84
N ILE A 5 -17.05 -8.60 -4.53
CA ILE A 5 -16.67 -9.42 -5.69
C ILE A 5 -16.21 -8.53 -6.86
N PRO A 6 -17.03 -7.61 -7.40
CA PRO A 6 -16.60 -6.74 -8.49
C PRO A 6 -15.43 -5.84 -8.08
N LEU A 7 -15.39 -5.37 -6.82
CA LEU A 7 -14.26 -4.59 -6.30
C LEU A 7 -12.96 -5.39 -6.31
N THR A 8 -12.99 -6.67 -5.92
CA THR A 8 -11.79 -7.53 -5.89
C THR A 8 -11.30 -7.82 -7.31
N ILE A 9 -12.22 -8.06 -8.26
CA ILE A 9 -11.85 -8.26 -9.67
C ILE A 9 -11.21 -6.99 -10.24
N ALA A 10 -11.81 -5.82 -9.99
CA ALA A 10 -11.24 -4.54 -10.41
C ALA A 10 -9.87 -4.28 -9.78
N ALA A 11 -9.72 -4.55 -8.47
CA ALA A 11 -8.46 -4.41 -7.76
C ALA A 11 -7.37 -5.32 -8.36
N ALA A 12 -7.68 -6.59 -8.61
CA ALA A 12 -6.74 -7.53 -9.23
C ALA A 12 -6.31 -7.08 -10.64
N PHE A 13 -7.25 -6.56 -11.43
CA PHE A 13 -6.94 -6.00 -12.75
C PHE A 13 -6.01 -4.78 -12.66
N LEU A 14 -6.36 -3.80 -11.82
CA LEU A 14 -5.56 -2.59 -11.62
C LEU A 14 -4.16 -2.93 -11.07
N GLN A 15 -4.05 -3.94 -10.22
CA GLN A 15 -2.77 -4.41 -9.68
C GLN A 15 -1.86 -5.02 -10.77
N ASN A 16 -2.42 -5.80 -11.69
CA ASN A 16 -1.69 -6.31 -12.86
C ASN A 16 -1.28 -5.20 -13.82
N LEU A 17 -2.19 -4.26 -14.09
CA LEU A 17 -1.92 -3.09 -14.93
C LEU A 17 -0.77 -2.26 -14.36
N ARG A 18 -0.81 -1.95 -13.06
CA ARG A 18 0.24 -1.23 -12.35
C ARG A 18 1.59 -1.92 -12.49
N THR A 19 1.66 -3.23 -12.25
CA THR A 19 2.91 -4.00 -12.32
C THR A 19 3.50 -3.97 -13.73
N THR A 20 2.64 -4.04 -14.76
CA THR A 20 3.05 -3.96 -16.16
C THR A 20 3.58 -2.57 -16.52
N LEU A 21 2.88 -1.51 -16.11
CA LEU A 21 3.31 -0.12 -16.34
C LEU A 21 4.59 0.21 -15.58
N GLN A 22 4.71 -0.22 -14.32
CA GLN A 22 5.93 -0.07 -13.52
C GLN A 22 7.11 -0.76 -14.19
N LYS A 23 6.95 -1.99 -14.70
CA LYS A 23 8.02 -2.70 -15.43
C LYS A 23 8.51 -1.93 -16.67
N ARG A 24 7.62 -1.24 -17.39
CA ARG A 24 8.01 -0.38 -18.51
C ARG A 24 8.72 0.89 -18.04
N LEU A 25 8.19 1.55 -17.01
CA LEU A 25 8.77 2.78 -16.47
C LEU A 25 10.13 2.56 -15.80
N SER A 26 10.37 1.40 -15.18
CA SER A 26 11.65 1.06 -14.55
C SER A 26 12.83 0.96 -15.53
N ALA A 27 12.57 0.90 -16.84
CA ALA A 27 13.62 0.99 -17.86
C ALA A 27 14.12 2.44 -18.07
N GLU A 28 13.31 3.44 -17.69
CA GLU A 28 13.59 4.86 -17.92
C GLU A 28 13.73 5.67 -16.62
N LEU A 29 13.24 5.14 -15.49
CA LEU A 29 13.18 5.84 -14.21
C LEU A 29 13.86 5.02 -13.10
N SER A 30 14.65 5.70 -12.27
CA SER A 30 15.24 5.08 -11.07
C SER A 30 14.15 4.70 -10.06
N ALA A 31 14.42 3.68 -9.24
CA ALA A 31 13.47 3.22 -8.21
C ALA A 31 13.06 4.33 -7.22
N ALA A 32 13.98 5.24 -6.90
CA ALA A 32 13.71 6.40 -6.05
C ALA A 32 12.75 7.39 -6.73
N ALA A 33 12.98 7.69 -8.01
CA ALA A 33 12.11 8.57 -8.78
C ALA A 33 10.70 7.96 -8.96
N ALA A 34 10.60 6.64 -9.19
CA ALA A 34 9.32 5.95 -9.30
C ALA A 34 8.52 6.00 -7.98
N THR A 35 9.21 5.87 -6.85
CA THR A 35 8.60 5.98 -5.52
C THR A 35 8.13 7.41 -5.24
N TYR A 36 8.95 8.40 -5.57
CA TYR A 36 8.60 9.82 -5.40
C TYR A 36 7.36 10.20 -6.23
N VAL A 37 7.35 9.88 -7.53
CA VAL A 37 6.23 10.13 -8.44
C VAL A 37 4.94 9.52 -7.89
N ARG A 38 4.98 8.29 -7.36
CA ARG A 38 3.81 7.64 -6.76
C ARG A 38 3.20 8.47 -5.62
N PHE A 39 4.01 8.99 -4.71
CA PHE A 39 3.52 9.82 -3.61
C PHE A 39 3.06 11.20 -4.07
N SER A 40 3.81 11.83 -4.99
CA SER A 40 3.49 13.16 -5.53
C SER A 40 2.18 13.17 -6.32
N PHE A 41 1.89 12.14 -7.12
CA PHE A 41 0.61 12.01 -7.82
C PHE A 41 -0.50 11.42 -6.93
N GLY A 42 -0.14 10.61 -5.93
CA GLY A 42 -1.10 10.04 -4.98
C GLY A 42 -1.68 11.07 -4.02
N LEU A 43 -0.88 12.04 -3.57
CA LEU A 43 -1.29 13.04 -2.58
C LEU A 43 -2.46 13.91 -3.06
N PRO A 44 -2.47 14.50 -4.27
CA PRO A 44 -3.62 15.25 -4.77
C PRO A 44 -4.89 14.41 -4.84
N VAL A 45 -4.78 13.14 -5.29
CA VAL A 45 -5.93 12.25 -5.39
C VAL A 45 -6.49 11.90 -4.01
N ALA A 46 -5.62 11.61 -3.04
CA ALA A 46 -6.02 11.37 -1.65
C ALA A 46 -6.67 12.61 -1.02
N ALA A 47 -6.10 13.80 -1.23
CA ALA A 47 -6.67 15.05 -0.76
C ALA A 47 -8.05 15.32 -1.37
N LEU A 48 -8.21 15.11 -2.69
CA LEU A 48 -9.50 15.21 -3.37
C LEU A 48 -10.53 14.22 -2.83
N TYR A 49 -10.12 12.98 -2.54
CA TYR A 49 -11.01 11.98 -1.96
C TYR A 49 -11.47 12.37 -0.54
N VAL A 50 -10.55 12.82 0.32
CA VAL A 50 -10.90 13.34 1.65
C VAL A 50 -11.83 14.54 1.55
N ALA A 51 -11.57 15.48 0.63
CA ALA A 51 -12.43 16.62 0.38
C ALA A 51 -13.83 16.19 -0.10
N ALA A 52 -13.91 15.24 -1.02
CA ALA A 52 -15.19 14.71 -1.50
C ALA A 52 -16.01 14.07 -0.37
N LEU A 53 -15.36 13.36 0.56
CA LEU A 53 -16.04 12.80 1.74
C LEU A 53 -16.47 13.88 2.74
N ALA A 54 -15.60 14.85 3.02
CA ALA A 54 -15.86 15.91 3.99
C ALA A 54 -16.97 16.87 3.52
N TYR A 55 -16.95 17.27 2.24
CA TYR A 55 -17.91 18.22 1.68
C TYR A 55 -19.13 17.57 1.02
N GLY A 56 -19.00 16.33 0.54
CA GLY A 56 -20.08 15.61 -0.15
C GLY A 56 -20.83 14.60 0.72
N GLY A 57 -20.25 14.15 1.84
CA GLY A 57 -20.81 13.12 2.70
C GLY A 57 -21.31 13.60 4.07
N ASP A 58 -21.18 14.90 4.38
CA ASP A 58 -21.45 15.49 5.72
C ASP A 58 -20.67 14.79 6.85
N ILE A 59 -19.52 14.18 6.52
CA ILE A 59 -18.65 13.48 7.46
C ILE A 59 -17.71 14.51 8.09
N SER A 60 -17.82 14.69 9.41
CA SER A 60 -16.90 15.55 10.15
C SER A 60 -15.47 15.02 10.05
N LEU A 61 -14.54 15.89 9.64
CA LEU A 61 -13.12 15.54 9.63
C LEU A 61 -12.66 15.20 11.05
N PRO A 62 -12.00 14.04 11.26
CA PRO A 62 -11.46 13.69 12.56
C PRO A 62 -10.39 14.73 12.95
N GLN A 63 -10.39 15.16 14.22
CA GLN A 63 -9.40 16.09 14.70
C GLN A 63 -8.03 15.39 14.76
N PRO A 64 -6.97 15.96 14.15
CA PRO A 64 -5.65 15.38 14.24
C PRO A 64 -5.18 15.43 15.69
N HIS A 65 -4.87 14.26 16.25
CA HIS A 65 -4.27 14.12 17.58
C HIS A 65 -2.86 13.51 17.47
N VAL A 66 -2.07 13.65 18.53
CA VAL A 66 -0.65 13.24 18.54
C VAL A 66 -0.49 11.75 18.23
N GLU A 67 -1.34 10.90 18.80
CA GLU A 67 -1.31 9.47 18.54
C GLU A 67 -1.68 9.11 17.09
N PHE A 68 -2.64 9.79 16.47
CA PHE A 68 -2.93 9.64 15.04
C PHE A 68 -1.71 9.98 14.19
N LEU A 69 -1.08 11.13 14.45
CA LEU A 69 0.12 11.55 13.73
C LEU A 69 1.28 10.57 13.94
N PHE A 70 1.43 10.03 15.15
CA PHE A 70 2.42 9.00 15.45
C PHE A 70 2.19 7.75 14.59
N TYR A 71 0.98 7.20 14.56
CA TYR A 71 0.66 6.04 13.72
C TYR A 71 0.85 6.33 12.21
N CYS A 72 0.45 7.51 11.74
CA CYS A 72 0.67 7.92 10.35
C CYS A 72 2.16 7.99 10.00
N LEU A 73 2.98 8.55 10.87
CA LEU A 73 4.43 8.64 10.69
C LEU A 73 5.08 7.25 10.70
N THR A 74 4.74 6.40 11.68
CA THR A 74 5.31 5.05 11.76
C THR A 74 4.89 4.19 10.58
N GLY A 75 3.62 4.27 10.16
CA GLY A 75 3.10 3.56 8.98
C GLY A 75 3.76 4.02 7.68
N GLY A 76 3.89 5.34 7.49
CA GLY A 76 4.56 5.92 6.32
C GLY A 76 6.03 5.53 6.24
N LEU A 77 6.77 5.58 7.35
CA LEU A 77 8.17 5.16 7.41
C LEU A 77 8.32 3.66 7.13
N ALA A 78 7.49 2.82 7.76
CA ALA A 78 7.50 1.38 7.51
C ALA A 78 7.24 1.06 6.03
N GLN A 79 6.31 1.78 5.39
CA GLN A 79 6.01 1.61 3.96
C GLN A 79 7.18 2.00 3.05
N ILE A 80 7.88 3.10 3.35
CA ILE A 80 9.07 3.52 2.59
C ILE A 80 10.18 2.49 2.75
N LEU A 81 10.45 2.04 3.97
CA LEU A 81 11.45 1.01 4.26
C LEU A 81 11.12 -0.31 3.55
N GLY A 82 9.87 -0.76 3.58
CA GLY A 82 9.43 -1.96 2.88
C GLY A 82 9.65 -1.88 1.36
N THR A 83 9.41 -0.70 0.78
CA THR A 83 9.66 -0.46 -0.65
C THR A 83 11.16 -0.55 -0.97
N LEU A 84 12.01 0.06 -0.16
CA LEU A 84 13.48 0.00 -0.32
C LEU A 84 14.01 -1.43 -0.18
N LEU A 85 13.53 -2.19 0.82
CA LEU A 85 13.90 -3.59 1.01
C LEU A 85 13.49 -4.46 -0.16
N THR A 86 12.31 -4.23 -0.74
CA THR A 86 11.83 -4.95 -1.93
C THR A 86 12.74 -4.69 -3.14
N VAL A 87 13.15 -3.44 -3.36
CA VAL A 87 14.08 -3.09 -4.44
C VAL A 87 15.46 -3.69 -4.19
N ALA A 88 15.96 -3.68 -2.95
CA ALA A 88 17.22 -4.32 -2.58
C ALA A 88 17.19 -5.83 -2.82
N LEU A 89 16.05 -6.48 -2.54
CA LEU A 89 15.81 -7.90 -2.83
C LEU A 89 15.96 -8.24 -4.32
N PHE A 90 15.57 -7.34 -5.22
CA PHE A 90 15.78 -7.53 -6.67
C PHE A 90 17.23 -7.42 -7.11
N ALA A 91 18.11 -6.81 -6.32
CA ALA A 91 19.55 -6.79 -6.59
C ALA A 91 20.22 -8.14 -6.27
N TYR A 92 19.59 -9.01 -5.46
CA TYR A 92 20.12 -10.32 -5.14
C TYR A 92 19.78 -11.36 -6.22
N ARG A 93 20.74 -12.23 -6.55
CA ARG A 93 20.67 -13.20 -7.67
C ARG A 93 19.57 -14.27 -7.56
N ASN A 94 18.86 -14.38 -6.44
CA ASN A 94 17.88 -15.44 -6.21
C ASN A 94 16.47 -14.91 -5.91
N PHE A 95 15.86 -14.28 -6.93
CA PHE A 95 14.50 -13.74 -6.93
C PHE A 95 13.44 -14.72 -6.41
N ALA A 96 13.60 -16.01 -6.66
CA ALA A 96 12.67 -17.06 -6.23
C ALA A 96 12.55 -17.13 -4.69
N ILE A 97 13.67 -16.98 -3.98
CA ILE A 97 13.69 -16.96 -2.50
C ILE A 97 13.01 -15.69 -1.97
N GLY A 98 13.27 -14.55 -2.60
CA GLY A 98 12.63 -13.28 -2.26
C GLY A 98 11.10 -13.33 -2.38
N SER A 99 10.60 -13.89 -3.48
CA SER A 99 9.18 -14.09 -3.72
C SER A 99 8.54 -15.07 -2.72
N ALA A 100 9.26 -16.12 -2.32
CA ALA A 100 8.80 -17.07 -1.31
C ALA A 100 8.64 -16.41 0.08
N TYR A 101 9.62 -15.61 0.51
CA TYR A 101 9.53 -14.87 1.77
C TYR A 101 8.44 -13.80 1.74
N ALA A 102 8.26 -13.09 0.63
CA ALA A 102 7.19 -12.09 0.49
C ALA A 102 5.79 -12.72 0.66
N LYS A 103 5.58 -13.97 0.22
CA LYS A 103 4.30 -14.66 0.45
C LYS A 103 4.00 -14.96 1.93
N THR A 104 5.00 -14.96 2.81
CA THR A 104 4.77 -15.14 4.25
C THR A 104 4.18 -13.89 4.91
N GLU A 105 4.23 -12.73 4.25
CA GLU A 105 3.64 -11.47 4.72
C GLU A 105 2.16 -11.61 5.03
N THR A 106 1.40 -12.33 4.20
CA THR A 106 -0.04 -12.54 4.43
C THR A 106 -0.29 -13.29 5.74
N VAL A 107 0.53 -14.30 6.03
CA VAL A 107 0.43 -15.09 7.26
C VAL A 107 0.85 -14.24 8.47
N GLN A 108 1.91 -13.46 8.34
CA GLN A 108 2.37 -12.53 9.39
C GLN A 108 1.31 -11.46 9.68
N THR A 109 0.68 -10.90 8.64
CA THR A 109 -0.41 -9.93 8.77
C THR A 109 -1.62 -10.55 9.47
N ALA A 110 -1.99 -11.78 9.12
CA ALA A 110 -3.08 -12.50 9.78
C ALA A 110 -2.79 -12.77 11.27
N LEU A 111 -1.57 -13.19 11.60
CA LEU A 111 -1.12 -13.37 12.98
C LEU A 111 -1.11 -12.05 13.76
N PHE A 112 -0.65 -10.96 13.13
CA PHE A 112 -0.67 -9.64 13.75
C PHE A 112 -2.11 -9.17 14.00
N GLY A 113 -3.03 -9.36 13.04
CA GLY A 113 -4.46 -9.08 13.21
C GLY A 113 -5.09 -9.87 14.37
N LEU A 114 -4.78 -11.17 14.45
CA LEU A 114 -5.24 -12.02 15.57
C LEU A 114 -4.70 -11.54 16.92
N ILE A 115 -3.40 -11.25 17.03
CA ILE A 115 -2.74 -10.94 18.31
C ILE A 115 -3.03 -9.50 18.76
N VAL A 116 -2.99 -8.54 17.85
CA VAL A 116 -3.05 -7.10 18.17
C VAL A 116 -4.48 -6.56 18.08
N LEU A 117 -5.27 -6.99 17.09
CA LEU A 117 -6.66 -6.54 16.91
C LEU A 117 -7.70 -7.51 17.49
N GLY A 118 -7.30 -8.74 17.81
CA GLY A 118 -8.22 -9.78 18.32
C GLY A 118 -9.11 -10.39 17.23
N ASP A 119 -8.73 -10.26 15.95
CA ASP A 119 -9.52 -10.78 14.83
C ASP A 119 -9.66 -12.31 14.88
N ARG A 120 -10.86 -12.83 14.68
CA ARG A 120 -11.11 -14.28 14.63
C ARG A 120 -10.79 -14.81 13.23
N LEU A 121 -9.78 -15.67 13.14
CA LEU A 121 -9.45 -16.42 11.92
C LEU A 121 -10.43 -17.60 11.81
N THR A 122 -11.60 -17.38 11.21
CA THR A 122 -12.58 -18.43 10.86
C THR A 122 -12.74 -18.54 9.35
#